data_AF-A0A1X7IEF1-F1
#
_entry.id   AF-A0A1X7IEF1-F1
#
_cell.length_a   1.000
_cell.length_b   1.000
_cell.length_c   1.000
_cell.angle_alpha   90.00
_cell.angle_beta   90.00
_cell.angle_gamma   90.00
#
_symmetry.space_group_name_H-M   'P 1'
#
loop_
_entity.id
_entity.type
_entity.pdbx_description
1 polymer ?
#
loop_
_entity_poly.entity_id
_entity_poly.type
_entity_poly.pdbx_seq_one_letter_code
_entity_poly.pdbx_strand_id
1 'polypeptide(L)'
;MKFLSAAFCLTLLPCAVLGQDLVLRDGYVRSTNPRSGAAFMVIENQGQAACTLSAAASEAAQRVELHGNREEGGMMRMVKMDPVAIPAGGRHELVRGGEHLMLMGLNHPLAEGEEVDLVLDFGTCGKVGARLPVRNGR
;
A
#
# COMPACT_ATOMS: atom_id res chain seq x y z
N MET A 1 -58.19 6.22 -31.84
CA MET A 1 -57.55 5.06 -31.18
C MET A 1 -56.06 5.12 -31.54
N LYS A 2 -55.17 5.69 -30.71
CA LYS A 2 -54.28 4.98 -29.74
C LYS A 2 -53.69 3.72 -30.41
N PHE A 3 -52.39 3.56 -30.63
CA PHE A 3 -51.30 3.52 -29.64
C PHE A 3 -49.94 3.87 -30.28
N LEU A 4 -49.20 4.80 -29.65
CA LEU A 4 -47.80 5.07 -29.94
C LEU A 4 -46.97 4.12 -29.05
N SER A 5 -46.27 3.15 -29.63
CA SER A 5 -45.37 2.27 -28.87
C SER A 5 -44.02 2.97 -28.66
N ALA A 6 -43.77 3.42 -27.43
CA ALA A 6 -42.47 3.91 -27.02
C ALA A 6 -41.58 2.72 -26.60
N ALA A 7 -40.56 2.42 -27.39
CA ALA A 7 -39.53 1.45 -27.05
C ALA A 7 -38.60 2.08 -26.00
N PHE A 8 -38.77 1.69 -24.74
CA PHE A 8 -37.88 2.08 -23.64
C PHE A 8 -36.64 1.18 -23.69
N CYS A 9 -35.61 1.62 -24.41
CA CYS A 9 -34.32 0.96 -24.44
C CYS A 9 -33.60 1.29 -23.12
N LEU A 10 -33.73 0.40 -22.14
CA LEU A 10 -33.03 0.48 -20.86
C LEU A 10 -31.55 0.20 -21.11
N THR A 11 -30.77 1.25 -21.33
CA THR A 11 -29.32 1.15 -21.43
C THR A 11 -28.76 0.78 -20.06
N LEU A 12 -28.42 -0.50 -19.89
CA LEU A 12 -27.58 -0.98 -18.80
C LEU A 12 -26.23 -0.27 -18.91
N LEU A 13 -26.06 0.81 -18.15
CA LEU A 13 -24.74 1.33 -17.83
C LEU A 13 -23.98 0.21 -17.11
N PRO A 14 -22.84 -0.26 -17.64
CA PRO A 14 -21.95 -1.08 -16.85
C PRO A 14 -21.49 -0.21 -15.69
N CYS A 15 -21.96 -0.53 -14.49
CA CYS A 15 -21.35 -0.03 -13.28
C CYS A 15 -19.93 -0.60 -13.29
N ALA A 16 -18.94 0.20 -13.71
CA ALA A 16 -17.55 -0.14 -13.51
C ALA A 16 -17.34 -0.19 -12.00
N VAL A 17 -17.44 -1.40 -11.44
CA VAL A 17 -16.90 -1.70 -10.11
C VAL A 17 -15.42 -1.39 -10.24
N LEU A 18 -14.98 -0.25 -9.67
CA LEU A 18 -13.57 0.00 -9.42
C LEU A 18 -13.18 -0.97 -8.30
N GLY A 19 -12.92 -2.21 -8.74
CA GLY A 19 -12.46 -3.30 -7.90
C GLY A 19 -11.16 -2.87 -7.25
N GLN A 20 -11.08 -3.13 -5.96
CA GLN A 20 -9.84 -3.04 -5.19
C GLN A 20 -8.94 -4.19 -5.68
N ASP A 21 -8.44 -4.12 -6.92
CA ASP A 21 -7.65 -5.20 -7.55
C ASP A 21 -6.21 -5.24 -7.01
N LEU A 22 -5.96 -4.58 -5.89
CA LEU A 22 -4.69 -4.55 -5.19
C LEU A 22 -4.72 -5.57 -4.06
N VAL A 23 -3.83 -6.55 -4.15
CA VAL A 23 -3.69 -7.62 -3.15
C VAL A 23 -2.37 -7.45 -2.43
N LEU A 24 -2.44 -7.38 -1.10
CA LEU A 24 -1.26 -7.30 -0.23
C LEU A 24 -0.93 -8.70 0.29
N ARG A 25 0.31 -9.14 0.13
CA ARG A 25 0.77 -10.47 0.55
C ARG A 25 1.98 -10.41 1.45
N ASP A 26 2.11 -11.44 2.28
CA ASP A 26 3.26 -11.73 3.15
C ASP A 26 3.69 -10.57 4.06
N GLY A 27 2.75 -9.67 4.35
CA GLY A 27 3.01 -8.43 5.06
C GLY A 27 3.38 -8.66 6.52
N TYR A 28 4.36 -7.90 7.00
CA TYR A 28 4.76 -7.88 8.40
C TYR A 28 5.41 -6.55 8.77
N VAL A 29 5.41 -6.25 10.06
CA VAL A 29 6.11 -5.11 10.64
C VAL A 29 7.26 -5.61 11.50
N ARG A 30 8.34 -4.83 11.55
CA ARG A 30 9.44 -5.06 12.47
C ARG A 30 9.74 -3.79 13.25
N SER A 31 9.94 -3.92 14.55
CA SER A 31 10.52 -2.86 15.37
C SER A 31 11.99 -2.67 14.98
N THR A 32 12.36 -1.44 14.61
CA THR A 32 13.76 -1.08 14.38
C THR A 32 14.39 -0.50 15.63
N ASN A 33 13.60 0.25 16.42
CA ASN A 33 13.92 0.73 17.76
C ASN A 33 12.61 1.12 18.50
N PRO A 34 12.65 1.57 19.77
CA PRO A 34 11.43 1.92 20.52
C PRO A 34 10.55 3.03 19.92
N ARG A 35 11.06 3.81 18.95
CA ARG A 35 10.40 4.96 18.32
C ARG A 35 10.16 4.78 16.83
N SER A 36 10.62 3.68 16.23
CA SER A 36 10.49 3.44 14.80
C SER A 36 10.29 1.96 14.46
N GLY A 37 9.64 1.71 13.34
CA GLY A 37 9.46 0.38 12.77
C GLY A 37 9.52 0.42 11.24
N ALA A 38 9.57 -0.74 10.61
CA ALA A 38 9.49 -0.86 9.16
C ALA A 38 8.47 -1.93 8.79
N ALA A 39 7.60 -1.63 7.82
CA ALA A 39 6.65 -2.56 7.25
C ALA A 39 7.09 -3.02 5.86
N PHE A 40 6.93 -4.31 5.64
CA PHE A 40 7.33 -5.04 4.45
C PHE A 40 6.13 -5.83 3.95
N MET A 41 5.96 -5.95 2.63
CA MET A 41 4.88 -6.70 1.98
C MET A 41 5.13 -6.79 0.48
N VAL A 42 4.40 -7.68 -0.19
CA VAL A 42 4.27 -7.69 -1.64
C VAL A 42 2.94 -7.07 -2.02
N ILE A 43 2.96 -6.13 -2.96
CA ILE A 43 1.78 -5.46 -3.49
C ILE A 43 1.56 -5.97 -4.91
N GLU A 44 0.48 -6.70 -5.14
CA GLU A 44 0.07 -7.19 -6.46
C GLU A 44 -1.06 -6.33 -7.01
N ASN A 45 -0.93 -5.87 -8.25
CA ASN A 45 -1.99 -5.20 -8.98
C ASN A 45 -2.59 -6.17 -10.00
N GLN A 46 -3.74 -6.75 -9.66
CA GLN A 46 -4.50 -7.66 -10.51
C GLN A 46 -5.44 -6.91 -11.47
N GLY A 47 -5.42 -5.58 -11.43
CA GLY A 47 -6.23 -4.72 -12.28
C GLY A 47 -5.64 -4.50 -13.66
N GLN A 48 -6.40 -3.80 -14.50
CA GLN A 48 -6.05 -3.52 -15.90
C GLN A 48 -5.35 -2.17 -16.11
N ALA A 49 -5.25 -1.35 -15.06
CA ALA A 49 -4.55 -0.07 -15.08
C ALA A 49 -3.43 -0.05 -14.02
N ALA A 50 -2.38 0.74 -14.27
CA ALA A 50 -1.33 0.94 -13.28
C ALA A 50 -1.86 1.75 -12.08
N CYS A 51 -1.40 1.40 -10.88
CA CYS A 51 -1.69 2.12 -9.65
C CYS A 51 -0.40 2.69 -9.07
N THR A 52 -0.48 3.73 -8.25
CA THR A 52 0.72 4.37 -7.70
C THR A 52 0.60 4.48 -6.19
N LEU A 53 1.44 3.76 -5.45
CA LEU A 53 1.56 3.93 -4.01
C LEU A 53 2.17 5.31 -3.73
N SER A 54 1.33 6.23 -3.26
CA SER A 54 1.67 7.63 -3.08
C SER A 54 1.91 8.01 -1.62
N ALA A 55 1.24 7.33 -0.71
CA ALA A 55 1.38 7.54 0.73
C ALA A 55 0.97 6.29 1.51
N ALA A 56 1.32 6.27 2.79
CA ALA A 56 0.77 5.32 3.75
C ALA A 56 0.54 6.04 5.08
N ALA A 57 -0.32 5.48 5.93
CA ALA A 57 -0.59 5.97 7.27
C ALA A 57 -0.86 4.81 8.23
N SER A 58 -0.62 5.05 9.52
CA SER A 58 -0.97 4.13 10.61
C SER A 58 -1.23 4.94 11.86
N GLU A 59 -2.22 4.54 12.66
CA GLU A 59 -2.43 5.14 13.98
C GLU A 59 -1.33 4.77 14.99
N ALA A 60 -0.51 3.76 14.68
CA ALA A 60 0.61 3.36 15.54
C ALA A 60 1.80 4.33 15.49
N ALA A 61 1.88 5.19 14.47
CA ALA A 61 3.02 6.06 14.21
C ALA A 61 2.58 7.49 13.82
N GLN A 62 3.41 8.48 14.14
CA GLN A 62 3.15 9.86 13.73
C GLN A 62 3.25 10.04 12.21
N ARG A 63 4.13 9.29 11.54
CA ARG A 63 4.35 9.35 10.09
C ARG A 63 4.70 7.97 9.55
N VAL A 64 4.25 7.69 8.33
CA VAL A 64 4.67 6.54 7.54
C VAL A 64 5.21 7.04 6.21
N GLU A 65 6.41 6.64 5.84
CA GLU A 65 7.08 7.10 4.64
C GLU A 65 7.65 5.93 3.83
N LEU A 66 7.64 6.04 2.50
CA LEU A 66 8.32 5.07 1.66
C LEU A 66 9.83 5.38 1.63
N HIS A 67 10.64 4.42 2.05
CA HIS A 67 12.09 4.52 2.14
C HIS A 67 12.74 3.44 1.30
N GLY A 68 13.92 3.71 0.77
CA GLY A 68 14.74 2.74 0.05
C GLY A 68 16.19 3.19 0.03
N ASN A 69 17.04 2.48 -0.71
CA ASN A 69 18.45 2.80 -0.77
C ASN A 69 18.77 3.61 -2.02
N ARG A 70 19.52 4.70 -1.86
CA ARG A 70 20.11 5.46 -2.96
C ARG A 70 21.63 5.52 -2.75
N GLU A 71 22.37 5.27 -3.82
CA GLU A 71 23.81 5.50 -3.82
C GLU A 71 24.07 7.00 -3.91
N GLU A 72 24.79 7.54 -2.93
CA GLU A 72 25.19 8.94 -2.90
C GLU A 72 26.66 9.03 -2.51
N GLY A 73 27.51 9.41 -3.47
CA GLY A 73 28.96 9.54 -3.25
C GLY A 73 29.66 8.22 -2.91
N GLY A 74 29.22 7.10 -3.50
CA GLY A 74 29.79 5.77 -3.26
C GLY A 74 29.36 5.11 -1.95
N MET A 75 28.43 5.72 -1.20
CA MET A 75 27.82 5.12 -0.01
C MET A 75 26.32 4.92 -0.24
N MET A 76 25.81 3.75 0.16
CA MET A 76 24.38 3.47 0.17
C MET A 76 23.73 4.18 1.36
N ARG A 77 22.75 5.05 1.09
CA ARG A 77 21.96 5.74 2.13
C ARG A 77 20.50 5.36 2.03
N MET A 78 19.87 5.18 3.20
CA MET A 78 18.43 5.04 3.30
C MET A 78 17.79 6.42 3.19
N VAL A 79 16.95 6.61 2.17
CA VAL A 79 16.32 7.89 1.85
C VAL A 79 14.83 7.70 1.59
N LYS A 80 14.06 8.76 1.88
CA LYS A 80 12.67 8.86 1.44
C LYS A 80 12.61 8.83 -0.09
N MET A 81 11.67 8.08 -0.62
CA MET A 81 11.46 7.91 -2.05
C MET A 81 10.20 8.62 -2.54
N ASP A 82 10.18 8.83 -3.84
CA ASP A 82 9.00 9.26 -4.58
C ASP A 82 7.93 8.15 -4.62
N PRO A 83 6.68 8.48 -4.98
CA PRO A 83 5.63 7.49 -5.20
C PRO A 83 6.07 6.37 -6.15
N VAL A 84 5.63 5.14 -5.87
CA VAL A 84 6.00 3.96 -6.66
C VAL A 84 4.83 3.48 -7.49
N ALA A 85 5.06 3.29 -8.79
CA ALA A 85 4.08 2.72 -9.71
C ALA A 85 4.07 1.18 -9.63
N ILE A 86 2.88 0.61 -9.55
CA ILE A 86 2.60 -0.82 -9.63
C ILE A 86 1.86 -1.07 -10.95
N PRO A 87 2.53 -1.61 -11.99
CA PRO A 87 1.92 -1.84 -13.30
C PRO A 87 0.68 -2.73 -13.22
N ALA A 88 -0.23 -2.59 -14.20
CA ALA A 88 -1.36 -3.50 -14.38
C ALA A 88 -0.88 -4.95 -14.54
N GLY A 89 -1.51 -5.90 -13.83
CA GLY A 89 -1.06 -7.29 -13.77
C GLY A 89 0.32 -7.51 -13.13
N GLY A 90 0.93 -6.45 -12.57
CA GLY A 90 2.28 -6.45 -12.02
C GLY A 90 2.30 -6.57 -10.50
N ARG A 91 3.51 -6.48 -9.94
CA ARG A 91 3.71 -6.43 -8.49
C ARG A 91 4.89 -5.53 -8.12
N HIS A 92 4.89 -5.06 -6.89
CA HIS A 92 5.99 -4.33 -6.27
C HIS A 92 6.31 -4.93 -4.90
N GLU A 93 7.60 -5.07 -4.58
CA GLU A 93 8.05 -5.74 -3.36
C GLU A 93 8.68 -4.74 -2.40
N LEU A 94 8.11 -4.63 -1.20
CA LEU A 94 8.68 -3.90 -0.07
C LEU A 94 9.35 -4.90 0.85
N VAL A 95 10.69 -4.96 0.81
CA VAL A 95 11.50 -6.03 1.40
C VAL A 95 12.65 -5.50 2.23
N ARG A 96 13.06 -6.28 3.24
CA ARG A 96 14.18 -5.93 4.11
C ARG A 96 15.47 -5.83 3.31
N GLY A 97 16.20 -4.73 3.52
CA GLY A 97 17.42 -4.40 2.77
C GLY A 97 17.16 -3.69 1.44
N GLY A 98 15.90 -3.59 1.01
CA GLY A 98 15.46 -2.78 -0.12
C GLY A 98 14.45 -1.71 0.31
N GLU A 99 13.43 -1.54 -0.51
CA GLU A 99 12.37 -0.57 -0.28
C GLU A 99 11.40 -1.03 0.83
N HIS A 100 10.89 -0.12 1.64
CA HIS A 100 10.01 -0.43 2.76
C HIS A 100 9.22 0.80 3.22
N LEU A 101 8.13 0.57 3.97
CA LEU A 101 7.43 1.64 4.65
C LEU A 101 8.06 1.85 6.02
N MET A 102 8.68 3.00 6.24
CA MET A 102 9.25 3.40 7.52
C MET A 102 8.17 4.05 8.39
N LEU A 103 7.90 3.46 9.56
CA LEU A 103 7.03 4.00 10.59
C LEU A 103 7.88 4.83 11.56
N MET A 104 7.63 6.12 11.63
CA MET A 104 8.40 7.06 12.43
C MET A 104 7.57 7.68 13.54
N GLY A 105 8.16 7.76 14.74
CA GLY A 105 7.48 8.32 15.90
C GLY A 105 6.37 7.40 16.38
N LEU A 106 6.71 6.14 16.63
CA LEU A 106 5.80 5.17 17.22
C LEU A 106 5.24 5.68 18.55
N ASN A 107 3.95 5.45 18.77
CA ASN A 107 3.26 5.82 20.00
C ASN A 107 3.68 4.94 21.20
N HIS A 108 4.07 3.70 20.92
CA HIS A 108 4.70 2.78 21.86
C HIS A 108 5.63 1.82 21.11
N PRO A 109 6.60 1.17 21.78
CA PRO A 109 7.43 0.16 21.16
C PRO A 109 6.59 -1.03 20.67
N LEU A 110 6.83 -1.48 19.43
CA LEU A 110 6.11 -2.62 18.85
C LEU A 110 6.64 -3.94 19.43
N ALA A 111 5.80 -4.72 20.10
CA ALA A 111 6.16 -6.02 20.65
C ALA A 111 5.90 -7.16 19.64
N GLU A 112 6.66 -8.25 19.77
CA GLU A 112 6.47 -9.44 18.93
C GLU A 112 5.03 -9.97 19.04
N GLY A 113 4.41 -10.25 17.89
CA GLY A 113 3.05 -10.80 17.85
C GLY A 113 1.93 -9.76 17.95
N GLU A 114 2.23 -8.49 18.17
CA GLU A 114 1.24 -7.40 18.04
C GLU A 114 0.79 -7.24 16.58
N GLU A 115 -0.33 -6.56 16.37
CA GLU A 115 -0.86 -6.24 15.04
C GLU A 115 -0.82 -4.74 14.82
N VAL A 116 -0.38 -4.32 13.64
CA VAL A 116 -0.31 -2.92 13.22
C VAL A 116 -1.23 -2.72 12.01
N ASP A 117 -2.21 -1.85 12.17
CA ASP A 117 -3.10 -1.45 11.08
C ASP A 117 -2.42 -0.32 10.25
N LEU A 118 -2.38 -0.52 8.93
CA LEU A 118 -1.84 0.39 7.93
C LEU A 118 -2.92 0.71 6.90
N VAL A 119 -2.87 1.92 6.35
CA VAL A 119 -3.66 2.33 5.18
C VAL A 119 -2.69 2.78 4.10
N LEU A 120 -2.70 2.10 2.96
CA LEU A 120 -1.90 2.42 1.79
C LEU A 120 -2.75 3.22 0.80
N ASP A 121 -2.26 4.37 0.35
CA ASP A 121 -2.95 5.26 -0.58
C ASP A 121 -2.36 5.12 -1.98
N PHE A 122 -3.15 4.54 -2.88
CA PHE A 122 -2.79 4.32 -4.27
C PHE A 122 -3.32 5.42 -5.22
N GLY A 123 -3.67 6.59 -4.66
CA GLY A 123 -4.18 7.73 -5.40
C GLY A 123 -5.55 7.43 -6.03
N THR A 124 -5.63 7.48 -7.36
CA THR A 124 -6.87 7.23 -8.10
C THR A 124 -7.35 5.78 -8.01
N CYS A 125 -6.46 4.83 -7.69
CA CYS A 125 -6.85 3.45 -7.41
C CYS A 125 -7.47 3.26 -6.01
N GLY A 126 -7.49 4.30 -5.18
CA GLY A 126 -8.10 4.27 -3.86
C GLY A 126 -7.13 3.83 -2.76
N LYS A 127 -7.69 3.50 -1.59
CA LYS A 127 -6.95 3.18 -0.37
C LYS A 127 -7.19 1.73 0.03
N VAL A 128 -6.13 1.03 0.42
CA VAL A 128 -6.19 -0.36 0.88
C VAL A 128 -5.70 -0.45 2.32
N GLY A 129 -6.51 -1.07 3.18
CA GLY A 129 -6.12 -1.36 4.56
C GLY A 129 -5.30 -2.65 4.65
N ALA A 130 -4.29 -2.67 5.52
CA ALA A 130 -3.50 -3.84 5.82
C ALA A 130 -3.37 -4.00 7.34
N ARG A 131 -3.74 -5.16 7.87
CA ARG A 131 -3.44 -5.54 9.25
C ARG A 131 -2.23 -6.45 9.25
N LEU A 132 -1.12 -5.98 9.79
CA LEU A 132 0.16 -6.67 9.69
C LEU A 132 0.69 -7.10 11.05
N PRO A 133 1.11 -8.36 11.20
CA PRO A 133 1.73 -8.81 12.43
C PRO A 133 3.14 -8.25 12.60
N VAL A 134 3.52 -7.97 13.85
CA VAL A 134 4.89 -7.69 14.23
C VAL A 134 5.67 -9.01 14.29
N ARG A 135 6.76 -9.08 13.51
CA ARG A 135 7.67 -10.23 13.36
C ARG A 135 9.13 -9.75 13.35
N ASN A 136 9.72 -9.60 14.52
CA ASN A 136 11.08 -9.07 14.69
C ASN A 136 12.19 -10.06 14.30
N GLY A 137 11.89 -11.36 14.31
CA GLY A 137 12.82 -12.43 13.93
C GLY A 137 12.94 -12.68 12.42
N ARG A 138 12.11 -12.05 11.59
CA ARG A 138 12.07 -12.23 10.12
C ARG A 138 13.08 -11.32 9.41
#